data_AF-A0A954WZ39-F1
#
_entry.id   AF-A0A954WZ39-F1
#
_cell.length_a   1.000
_cell.length_b   1.000
_cell.length_c   1.000
_cell.angle_alpha   90.00
_cell.angle_beta   90.00
_cell.angle_gamma   90.00
#
_symmetry.space_group_name_H-M   'P 1'
#
loop_
_entity.id
_entity.type
_entity.pdbx_description
1 polymer ?
#
loop_
_entity_poly.entity_id
_entity_poly.type
_entity_poly.pdbx_seq_one_letter_code
_entity_poly.pdbx_strand_id
1 'polypeptide(L)'
;MRLQLCVVLIIGCLSLSTGNVLGASLAPDDPSIVDGLVSWHRNAATNFSDGVWKANVGPDLVTLGEAEDGTDEFESPEAATWTPEEGYFSGLVDVNGVMFLADQSDMLWAEGLLGGDQFETLTLIGVYQTLGNTDRTRPVGIGSWTESQGKNNFNLSSDASLRYDNGNNQTDPGLHLPDLTYRAGILSDGLVSDFLDGEAITEEEFPGGSFEGITRNDNLFVGDVRGGLIDGFTGAAPEDVFVAEVIVYNSVLTEEQVGGIGEWLRENLTGAGTDPCDFDADGVLGLGDIDLLRNEIMAGTNTARFDVNGDGVVNFPDLIQLVESPQKMNTYIGDSNLDGQFNSTDFVVVFSASQYEDTTPGNSTWATGDWNGDGDFNSSDFVAAFTSGGYELGPRPAPVPEPSTGLLLVIGIGCVWCRRRF
;
A
#
# COMPACT_ATOMS: atom_id res chain seq x y z
N MET A 1 -47.10 53.41 -10.82
CA MET A 1 -47.45 52.43 -9.77
C MET A 1 -46.13 51.84 -9.28
N ARG A 2 -45.76 52.08 -8.02
CA ARG A 2 -44.41 51.85 -7.48
C ARG A 2 -44.12 50.35 -7.36
N LEU A 3 -43.03 49.90 -8.00
CA LEU A 3 -42.43 48.58 -7.77
C LEU A 3 -41.53 48.69 -6.53
N GLN A 4 -41.88 48.03 -5.44
CA GLN A 4 -40.99 47.76 -4.31
C GLN A 4 -40.48 46.33 -4.48
N LEU A 5 -39.20 46.18 -4.81
CA LEU A 5 -38.51 44.90 -4.76
C LEU A 5 -37.79 44.83 -3.41
N CYS A 6 -38.33 44.05 -2.48
CA CYS A 6 -37.67 43.72 -1.22
C CYS A 6 -36.49 42.78 -1.51
N VAL A 7 -35.28 43.27 -1.29
CA VAL A 7 -34.07 42.44 -1.17
C VAL A 7 -34.09 41.82 0.23
N VAL A 8 -34.31 40.51 0.30
CA VAL A 8 -34.09 39.72 1.52
C VAL A 8 -32.66 39.20 1.45
N LEU A 9 -31.77 39.84 2.20
CA LEU A 9 -30.39 39.40 2.39
C LEU A 9 -30.39 38.30 3.46
N ILE A 10 -30.34 37.03 3.05
CA ILE A 10 -30.09 35.91 3.97
C ILE A 10 -28.57 35.86 4.18
N ILE A 11 -28.10 36.39 5.31
CA ILE A 11 -26.76 36.15 5.80
C ILE A 11 -26.77 34.73 6.37
N GLY A 12 -26.46 33.76 5.52
CA GLY A 12 -26.09 32.42 5.93
C GLY A 12 -24.69 32.47 6.51
N CYS A 13 -24.58 32.21 7.81
CA CYS A 13 -23.32 31.96 8.47
C CYS A 13 -22.78 30.61 7.94
N LEU A 14 -22.06 30.65 6.81
CA LEU A 14 -21.18 29.58 6.40
C LEU A 14 -19.94 29.67 7.31
N SER A 15 -19.85 28.77 8.27
CA SER A 15 -18.57 28.33 8.79
C SER A 15 -17.76 27.80 7.60
N LEU A 16 -16.84 28.62 7.08
CA LEU A 16 -15.74 28.13 6.27
C LEU A 16 -14.89 27.25 7.19
N SER A 17 -15.20 25.95 7.24
CA SER A 17 -14.15 24.96 7.40
C SER A 17 -13.34 25.04 6.11
N THR A 18 -12.11 25.54 6.22
CA THR A 18 -11.07 25.33 5.21
C THR A 18 -10.75 23.84 5.20
N GLY A 19 -11.64 23.04 4.62
CA GLY A 19 -11.28 21.70 4.18
C GLY A 19 -10.51 21.89 2.89
N ASN A 20 -9.22 21.59 2.92
CA ASN A 20 -8.39 21.51 1.73
C ASN A 20 -9.11 20.60 0.73
N VAL A 21 -9.39 21.13 -0.46
CA VAL A 21 -9.90 20.32 -1.57
C VAL A 21 -8.68 19.55 -2.07
N LEU A 22 -8.40 18.41 -1.45
CA LEU A 22 -7.46 17.44 -2.00
C LEU A 22 -7.97 17.02 -3.39
N GLY A 23 -7.04 16.83 -4.33
CA GLY A 23 -7.36 16.47 -5.72
C GLY A 23 -8.23 15.21 -5.80
N ALA A 24 -8.94 15.01 -6.90
CA ALA A 24 -9.63 13.74 -7.12
C ALA A 24 -8.60 12.59 -7.11
N SER A 25 -8.94 11.46 -6.47
CA SER A 25 -8.12 10.24 -6.47
C SER A 25 -7.62 9.91 -7.88
N LEU A 26 -6.31 9.72 -8.03
CA LEU A 26 -5.60 9.54 -9.29
C LEU A 26 -4.63 8.37 -9.15
N ALA A 27 -4.88 7.28 -9.88
CA ALA A 27 -4.00 6.11 -9.86
C ALA A 27 -2.61 6.45 -10.44
N PRO A 28 -1.52 5.89 -9.90
CA PRO A 28 -0.18 6.09 -10.45
C PRO A 28 -0.05 5.74 -11.94
N ASP A 29 -0.81 4.76 -12.40
CA ASP A 29 -0.89 4.29 -13.79
C ASP A 29 -2.07 4.87 -14.58
N ASP A 30 -2.69 5.95 -14.10
CA ASP A 30 -3.80 6.61 -14.80
C ASP A 30 -3.37 7.08 -16.20
N PRO A 31 -4.19 6.88 -17.25
CA PRO A 31 -3.86 7.26 -18.64
C PRO A 31 -3.44 8.72 -18.84
N SER A 32 -3.77 9.64 -17.92
CA SER A 32 -3.35 11.04 -17.98
C SER A 32 -1.91 11.30 -17.55
N ILE A 33 -1.27 10.36 -16.83
CA ILE A 33 0.10 10.50 -16.31
C ILE A 33 1.01 9.29 -16.59
N VAL A 34 0.45 8.15 -17.00
CA VAL A 34 1.17 6.88 -17.19
C VAL A 34 2.30 6.96 -18.22
N ASP A 35 2.20 7.84 -19.21
CA ASP A 35 3.27 8.04 -20.20
C ASP A 35 4.59 8.50 -19.56
N GLY A 36 4.50 9.13 -18.38
CA GLY A 36 5.65 9.53 -17.59
C GLY A 36 6.10 8.51 -16.55
N LEU A 37 5.33 7.44 -16.30
CA LEU A 37 5.62 6.46 -15.24
C LEU A 37 6.78 5.56 -15.64
N VAL A 38 7.85 5.59 -14.85
CA VAL A 38 9.12 4.93 -15.15
C VAL A 38 9.31 3.70 -14.30
N SER A 39 9.09 3.85 -12.99
CA SER A 39 9.18 2.73 -12.06
C SER A 39 8.12 2.81 -10.98
N TRP A 40 7.63 1.65 -10.57
CA TRP A 40 6.65 1.52 -9.51
C TRP A 40 6.88 0.23 -8.72
N HIS A 41 7.28 0.37 -7.45
CA HIS A 41 7.51 -0.74 -6.52
C HIS A 41 6.51 -0.68 -5.39
N ARG A 42 5.78 -1.77 -5.17
CA ARG A 42 4.78 -1.89 -4.11
C ARG A 42 4.55 -3.34 -3.72
N ASN A 43 3.77 -3.55 -2.66
CA ASN A 43 3.35 -4.87 -2.17
C ASN A 43 4.52 -5.85 -1.98
N ALA A 44 5.48 -5.48 -1.13
CA ALA A 44 6.67 -6.29 -0.89
C ALA A 44 6.36 -7.73 -0.45
N ALA A 45 5.22 -8.00 0.21
CA ALA A 45 4.83 -9.36 0.59
C ALA A 45 4.79 -10.35 -0.59
N THR A 46 4.40 -9.89 -1.78
CA THR A 46 4.35 -10.72 -3.00
C THR A 46 5.48 -10.42 -3.98
N ASN A 47 5.95 -9.17 -4.00
CA ASN A 47 6.91 -8.68 -4.99
C ASN A 47 8.36 -8.66 -4.48
N PHE A 48 8.61 -8.90 -3.19
CA PHE A 48 9.94 -8.98 -2.63
C PHE A 48 10.34 -10.44 -2.36
N SER A 49 11.42 -10.88 -2.99
CA SER A 49 11.98 -12.22 -2.78
C SER A 49 13.45 -12.23 -3.16
N ASP A 50 14.27 -12.97 -2.41
CA ASP A 50 15.70 -13.17 -2.70
C ASP A 50 16.47 -11.86 -2.93
N GLY A 51 16.18 -10.82 -2.14
CA GLY A 51 16.82 -9.51 -2.24
C GLY A 51 16.45 -8.70 -3.49
N VAL A 52 15.34 -9.05 -4.15
CA VAL A 52 14.80 -8.35 -5.31
C VAL A 52 13.37 -7.89 -5.02
N TRP A 53 13.14 -6.58 -5.08
CA TRP A 53 11.81 -5.98 -5.09
C TRP A 53 11.37 -5.75 -6.54
N LYS A 54 10.54 -6.66 -7.04
CA LYS A 54 10.02 -6.59 -8.40
C LYS A 54 9.17 -5.36 -8.60
N ALA A 55 9.38 -4.69 -9.73
CA ALA A 55 8.59 -3.53 -10.09
C ALA A 55 7.28 -3.97 -10.75
N ASN A 56 6.18 -3.29 -10.43
CA ASN A 56 4.93 -3.37 -11.18
C ASN A 56 5.10 -2.77 -12.58
N VAL A 57 5.92 -1.73 -12.67
CA VAL A 57 6.33 -1.03 -13.89
C VAL A 57 7.80 -0.70 -13.73
N GLY A 58 8.61 -0.83 -14.78
CA GLY A 58 10.02 -0.42 -14.76
C GLY A 58 11.00 -1.52 -14.36
N PRO A 59 12.27 -1.14 -14.05
CA PRO A 59 13.31 -2.08 -13.61
C PRO A 59 13.13 -2.49 -12.15
N ASP A 60 13.50 -3.73 -11.83
CA ASP A 60 13.48 -4.25 -10.46
C ASP A 60 14.54 -3.56 -9.57
N LEU A 61 14.21 -3.40 -8.30
CA LEU A 61 15.16 -3.00 -7.27
C LEU A 61 15.86 -4.27 -6.75
N VAL A 62 17.18 -4.30 -6.78
CA VAL A 62 18.00 -5.43 -6.31
C VAL A 62 18.86 -5.02 -5.13
N THR A 63 19.26 -5.96 -4.28
CA THR A 63 20.24 -5.69 -3.23
C THR A 63 21.54 -5.18 -3.86
N LEU A 64 22.10 -4.09 -3.32
CA LEU A 64 23.29 -3.47 -3.89
C LEU A 64 24.50 -4.44 -3.94
N GLY A 65 24.63 -5.31 -2.92
CA GLY A 65 25.72 -6.27 -2.85
C GLY A 65 27.01 -5.63 -2.34
N GLU A 66 27.95 -5.28 -3.22
CA GLU A 66 29.21 -4.63 -2.80
C GLU A 66 29.17 -3.13 -3.13
N ALA A 67 29.67 -2.33 -2.18
CA ALA A 67 29.94 -0.91 -2.38
C ALA A 67 30.88 -0.68 -3.58
N GLU A 68 30.72 0.45 -4.29
CA GLU A 68 31.58 0.80 -5.44
C GLU A 68 33.09 0.91 -5.09
N ASP A 69 33.43 1.19 -3.84
CA ASP A 69 34.81 1.23 -3.33
C ASP A 69 35.31 -0.15 -2.82
N GLY A 70 34.42 -1.14 -2.80
CA GLY A 70 34.68 -2.51 -2.37
C GLY A 70 34.95 -2.65 -0.87
N THR A 71 34.58 -1.67 -0.04
CA THR A 71 34.83 -1.72 1.41
C THR A 71 33.65 -2.25 2.22
N ASP A 72 32.44 -2.15 1.69
CA ASP A 72 31.20 -2.47 2.41
C ASP A 72 30.33 -3.47 1.62
N GLU A 73 29.74 -4.41 2.35
CA GLU A 73 28.78 -5.39 1.83
C GLU A 73 27.39 -5.00 2.34
N PHE A 74 26.46 -4.83 1.41
CA PHE A 74 25.07 -4.53 1.66
C PHE A 74 24.27 -5.81 1.72
N GLU A 75 23.63 -6.03 2.85
CA GLU A 75 22.72 -7.13 3.09
C GLU A 75 21.37 -6.86 2.40
N SER A 76 20.63 -7.94 2.13
CA SER A 76 19.25 -7.82 1.65
C SER A 76 18.38 -7.35 2.81
N PRO A 77 17.55 -6.31 2.61
CA PRO A 77 16.51 -6.00 3.58
C PRO A 77 15.44 -7.10 3.60
N GLU A 78 14.49 -7.01 4.53
CA GLU A 78 13.41 -7.98 4.70
C GLU A 78 12.05 -7.42 4.30
N ALA A 79 11.18 -8.26 3.73
CA ALA A 79 9.77 -7.90 3.59
C ALA A 79 9.13 -7.81 4.97
N ALA A 80 8.34 -6.77 5.20
CA ALA A 80 7.66 -6.52 6.46
C ALA A 80 6.24 -6.02 6.23
N THR A 81 5.42 -6.19 7.25
CA THR A 81 4.07 -5.65 7.32
C THR A 81 4.00 -4.67 8.48
N TRP A 82 3.37 -3.53 8.25
CA TRP A 82 3.27 -2.45 9.22
C TRP A 82 1.83 -1.94 9.30
N THR A 83 1.34 -1.68 10.51
CA THR A 83 0.02 -1.06 10.72
C THR A 83 0.19 0.38 11.19
N PRO A 84 -0.14 1.40 10.37
CA PRO A 84 -0.04 2.80 10.77
C PRO A 84 -1.09 3.14 11.84
N GLU A 85 -0.63 3.54 13.04
CA GLU A 85 -1.54 3.96 14.13
C GLU A 85 -1.97 5.43 14.00
N GLU A 86 -1.10 6.28 13.46
CA GLU A 86 -1.30 7.73 13.32
C GLU A 86 -0.84 8.20 11.91
N GLY A 87 -0.93 9.52 11.66
CA GLY A 87 -0.49 10.15 10.40
C GLY A 87 -1.49 10.08 9.24
N TYR A 88 -0.99 10.40 8.04
CA TYR A 88 -1.80 10.45 6.83
C TYR A 88 -2.47 9.11 6.56
N PHE A 89 -1.74 8.00 6.68
CA PHE A 89 -2.28 6.66 6.45
C PHE A 89 -2.95 6.02 7.68
N SER A 90 -3.31 6.81 8.69
CA SER A 90 -4.07 6.32 9.84
C SER A 90 -5.35 5.60 9.41
N GLY A 91 -5.62 4.46 10.06
CA GLY A 91 -6.78 3.62 9.78
C GLY A 91 -6.58 2.57 8.67
N LEU A 92 -5.43 2.55 7.99
CA LEU A 92 -5.02 1.38 7.22
C LEU A 92 -4.65 0.23 8.16
N VAL A 93 -4.86 -1.00 7.67
CA VAL A 93 -4.39 -2.23 8.30
C VAL A 93 -3.38 -2.89 7.37
N ASP A 94 -2.30 -3.42 7.93
CA ASP A 94 -1.34 -4.27 7.22
C ASP A 94 -0.84 -3.70 5.87
N VAL A 95 -0.03 -2.65 5.96
CA VAL A 95 0.73 -2.10 4.83
C VAL A 95 1.97 -2.96 4.62
N ASN A 96 2.14 -3.48 3.40
CA ASN A 96 3.31 -4.28 3.05
C ASN A 96 4.43 -3.40 2.48
N GLY A 97 5.65 -3.65 2.92
CA GLY A 97 6.83 -2.91 2.51
C GLY A 97 8.12 -3.66 2.79
N VAL A 98 9.22 -2.95 2.63
CA VAL A 98 10.57 -3.45 2.90
C VAL A 98 11.10 -2.73 4.14
N MET A 99 11.65 -3.50 5.08
CA MET A 99 12.28 -2.99 6.30
C MET A 99 13.78 -2.97 6.14
N PHE A 100 14.38 -1.83 6.47
CA PHE A 100 15.80 -1.59 6.53
C PHE A 100 16.20 -1.36 7.99
N LEU A 101 17.16 -2.13 8.51
CA LEU A 101 17.50 -2.13 9.93
C LEU A 101 18.66 -1.17 10.24
N ALA A 102 18.51 -0.43 11.34
CA ALA A 102 19.51 0.54 11.80
C ALA A 102 20.91 -0.06 12.05
N ASP A 103 20.98 -1.33 12.42
CA ASP A 103 22.24 -2.01 12.73
C ASP A 103 22.79 -2.82 11.56
N GLN A 104 22.15 -2.76 10.39
CA GLN A 104 22.58 -3.39 9.16
C GLN A 104 22.95 -2.34 8.10
N SER A 105 23.81 -2.74 7.17
CA SER A 105 24.01 -1.98 5.94
C SER A 105 23.16 -2.67 4.89
N ASP A 106 21.93 -2.23 4.70
CA ASP A 106 21.00 -2.78 3.72
C ASP A 106 20.57 -1.69 2.74
N MET A 107 20.55 -2.05 1.46
CA MET A 107 20.18 -1.10 0.42
C MET A 107 19.73 -1.83 -0.83
N LEU A 108 18.64 -1.34 -1.40
CA LEU A 108 18.19 -1.72 -2.72
C LEU A 108 18.54 -0.63 -3.73
N TRP A 109 18.79 -1.05 -4.97
CA TRP A 109 19.01 -0.13 -6.06
C TRP A 109 18.49 -0.66 -7.40
N ALA A 110 18.25 0.26 -8.33
CA ALA A 110 17.98 -0.04 -9.73
C ALA A 110 18.87 0.85 -10.59
N GLU A 111 19.70 0.24 -11.43
CA GLU A 111 20.60 0.95 -12.34
C GLU A 111 19.86 1.39 -13.62
N GLY A 112 20.18 2.58 -14.15
CA GLY A 112 19.75 2.93 -15.51
C GLY A 112 18.26 3.22 -15.64
N LEU A 113 17.61 3.76 -14.61
CA LEU A 113 16.14 3.92 -14.53
C LEU A 113 15.53 4.64 -15.75
N LEU A 114 16.29 5.58 -16.32
CA LEU A 114 15.97 6.45 -17.46
C LEU A 114 16.93 6.22 -18.64
N GLY A 115 17.52 5.02 -18.73
CA GLY A 115 18.42 4.63 -19.82
C GLY A 115 19.88 5.05 -19.62
N GLY A 116 20.27 5.46 -18.41
CA GLY A 116 21.61 5.97 -18.09
C GLY A 116 21.85 7.41 -18.54
N ASP A 117 20.80 8.07 -19.06
CA ASP A 117 20.88 9.43 -19.57
C ASP A 117 20.62 10.46 -18.47
N GLN A 118 21.15 11.64 -18.76
CA GLN A 118 20.99 12.87 -18.01
C GLN A 118 19.52 13.36 -18.08
N PHE A 119 18.85 13.64 -16.95
CA PHE A 119 17.47 14.18 -16.90
C PHE A 119 17.31 15.54 -16.17
N GLU A 120 16.44 16.41 -16.71
CA GLU A 120 16.13 17.76 -16.19
C GLU A 120 14.77 17.83 -15.47
N THR A 121 13.97 16.76 -15.59
CA THR A 121 12.64 16.66 -14.99
C THR A 121 12.43 15.29 -14.37
N LEU A 122 11.84 15.26 -13.17
CA LEU A 122 11.57 14.03 -12.43
C LEU A 122 10.50 14.29 -11.37
N THR A 123 9.61 13.33 -11.14
CA THR A 123 8.83 13.26 -9.90
C THR A 123 9.14 11.94 -9.20
N LEU A 124 9.59 12.01 -7.94
CA LEU A 124 9.83 10.84 -7.09
C LEU A 124 8.86 10.89 -5.92
N ILE A 125 8.14 9.79 -5.71
CA ILE A 125 7.22 9.62 -4.60
C ILE A 125 7.68 8.42 -3.78
N GLY A 126 7.80 8.61 -2.47
CA GLY A 126 8.06 7.55 -1.50
C GLY A 126 6.99 7.52 -0.44
N VAL A 127 6.52 6.32 -0.10
CA VAL A 127 5.67 6.06 1.07
C VAL A 127 6.51 5.30 2.08
N TYR A 128 6.81 5.94 3.20
CA TYR A 128 7.75 5.39 4.17
C TYR A 128 7.48 5.87 5.60
N GLN A 129 8.09 5.19 6.56
CA GLN A 129 8.13 5.56 7.96
C GLN A 129 9.54 5.36 8.51
N THR A 130 9.96 6.25 9.39
CA THR A 130 11.24 6.15 10.10
C THR A 130 10.97 5.95 11.59
N LEU A 131 11.55 4.92 12.21
CA LEU A 131 11.14 4.45 13.55
C LEU A 131 12.03 5.01 14.68
N GLY A 132 12.49 6.26 14.56
CA GLY A 132 13.53 6.84 15.43
C GLY A 132 13.52 8.37 15.52
N ASN A 133 14.67 9.00 15.84
CA ASN A 133 14.79 10.47 15.96
C ASN A 133 15.32 11.11 14.66
N THR A 134 14.48 11.89 13.98
CA THR A 134 14.47 11.99 12.50
C THR A 134 15.02 13.27 11.88
N ASP A 135 16.16 13.78 12.35
CA ASP A 135 16.74 14.95 11.69
C ASP A 135 17.49 14.59 10.38
N ARG A 136 17.73 13.30 10.11
CA ARG A 136 18.71 12.89 9.06
C ARG A 136 18.41 11.59 8.28
N THR A 137 17.31 10.90 8.53
CA THR A 137 16.99 9.64 7.83
C THR A 137 16.33 9.91 6.48
N ARG A 138 16.71 9.13 5.47
CA ARG A 138 16.56 9.48 4.05
C ARG A 138 16.36 8.21 3.21
N PRO A 139 15.10 7.78 3.01
CA PRO A 139 14.79 6.39 2.66
C PRO A 139 14.77 6.08 1.16
N VAL A 140 14.64 7.10 0.32
CA VAL A 140 14.52 6.95 -1.14
C VAL A 140 15.23 8.12 -1.84
N GLY A 141 15.99 7.83 -2.89
CA GLY A 141 16.69 8.87 -3.68
C GLY A 141 17.16 8.41 -5.05
N ILE A 142 17.53 9.37 -5.91
CA ILE A 142 18.14 9.12 -7.23
C ILE A 142 19.57 9.69 -7.23
N GLY A 143 20.53 8.99 -7.84
CA GLY A 143 21.85 9.54 -8.12
C GLY A 143 23.00 8.54 -8.04
N SER A 144 24.06 8.91 -7.31
CA SER A 144 25.22 8.07 -6.99
C SER A 144 25.49 8.12 -5.48
N TRP A 145 26.10 7.10 -4.90
CA TRP A 145 26.30 7.00 -3.45
C TRP A 145 27.65 7.49 -2.92
N THR A 146 28.67 7.75 -3.76
CA THR A 146 30.01 8.14 -3.29
C THR A 146 30.40 9.62 -3.51
N GLU A 147 31.04 10.22 -2.50
CA GLU A 147 31.55 11.62 -2.50
C GLU A 147 32.65 11.91 -3.55
N SER A 148 33.22 10.85 -4.16
CA SER A 148 34.48 10.94 -4.90
C SER A 148 34.44 11.79 -6.18
N GLN A 149 33.26 12.24 -6.61
CA GLN A 149 33.08 12.93 -7.89
C GLN A 149 32.28 14.24 -7.79
N GLY A 150 32.95 15.34 -7.42
CA GLY A 150 32.59 16.71 -7.81
C GLY A 150 31.25 17.27 -7.30
N LYS A 151 31.28 18.47 -6.70
CA LYS A 151 30.18 19.09 -5.93
C LYS A 151 28.94 19.59 -6.70
N ASN A 152 28.58 19.01 -7.85
CA ASN A 152 27.49 19.51 -8.71
C ASN A 152 26.53 18.40 -9.21
N ASN A 153 26.22 17.41 -8.39
CA ASN A 153 25.39 16.26 -8.79
C ASN A 153 24.30 15.99 -7.74
N PHE A 154 23.19 15.34 -8.12
CA PHE A 154 22.41 14.52 -7.20
C PHE A 154 23.34 13.39 -6.71
N ASN A 155 24.02 13.66 -5.60
CA ASN A 155 24.96 12.74 -4.97
C ASN A 155 24.43 12.42 -3.57
N LEU A 156 24.12 11.15 -3.38
CA LEU A 156 23.65 10.57 -2.13
C LEU A 156 24.72 10.55 -1.04
N SER A 157 25.96 10.90 -1.38
CA SER A 157 27.02 11.13 -0.40
C SER A 157 26.77 12.34 0.52
N SER A 158 25.70 13.09 0.30
CA SER A 158 25.18 14.04 1.29
C SER A 158 23.67 14.27 1.25
N ASP A 159 22.92 13.74 0.25
CA ASP A 159 21.47 13.92 0.24
C ASP A 159 20.65 12.85 -0.49
N ALA A 160 19.61 12.36 0.19
CA ALA A 160 18.56 11.47 -0.30
C ALA A 160 17.16 11.88 0.20
N SER A 161 16.64 12.95 -0.38
CA SER A 161 15.25 13.02 -0.85
C SER A 161 15.35 13.80 -2.17
N LEU A 162 14.25 14.13 -2.86
CA LEU A 162 14.30 15.29 -3.77
C LEU A 162 14.40 16.56 -2.92
N ARG A 163 15.51 16.66 -2.22
CA ARG A 163 15.96 17.76 -1.39
C ARG A 163 17.44 17.89 -1.72
N TYR A 164 17.90 19.13 -1.71
CA TYR A 164 19.30 19.51 -1.87
C TYR A 164 19.75 20.12 -0.54
N ASP A 165 20.64 19.45 0.17
CA ASP A 165 21.18 19.86 1.45
C ASP A 165 22.38 20.75 1.15
N ASN A 166 22.21 22.06 1.30
CA ASN A 166 23.34 22.97 1.41
C ASN A 166 23.70 23.29 2.86
N GLY A 167 23.64 22.29 3.73
CA GLY A 167 24.00 22.41 5.12
C GLY A 167 22.92 23.13 5.92
N ASN A 168 22.30 22.36 6.81
CA ASN A 168 21.92 22.85 8.13
C ASN A 168 20.86 23.96 8.14
N ASN A 169 19.65 23.68 7.66
CA ASN A 169 18.47 24.39 8.15
C ASN A 169 18.24 23.99 9.63
N GLN A 170 18.98 24.61 10.56
CA GLN A 170 18.81 24.50 12.02
C GLN A 170 17.43 24.95 12.54
N THR A 171 16.42 25.07 11.68
CA THR A 171 15.19 25.80 12.01
C THR A 171 13.90 25.06 11.74
N ASP A 172 13.93 23.77 11.37
CA ASP A 172 12.72 22.95 11.51
C ASP A 172 12.90 21.82 12.53
N PRO A 173 13.03 22.14 13.84
CA PRO A 173 13.15 21.17 14.92
C PRO A 173 11.83 20.40 15.21
N GLY A 174 11.00 20.18 14.18
CA GLY A 174 9.61 19.77 14.35
C GLY A 174 9.09 18.76 13.34
N LEU A 175 9.84 18.44 12.26
CA LEU A 175 9.41 17.40 11.31
C LEU A 175 9.80 16.01 11.83
N HIS A 176 9.27 15.67 13.01
CA HIS A 176 9.14 14.27 13.39
C HIS A 176 8.01 13.69 12.56
N LEU A 177 8.36 12.72 11.71
CA LEU A 177 7.41 11.90 10.98
C LEU A 177 7.43 10.50 11.61
N PRO A 178 6.90 10.35 12.84
CA PRO A 178 6.85 9.05 13.48
C PRO A 178 5.85 8.12 12.78
N ASP A 179 5.12 8.60 11.77
CA ASP A 179 4.01 7.93 11.12
C ASP A 179 4.34 7.55 9.68
N LEU A 180 3.55 6.64 9.11
CA LEU A 180 3.64 6.34 7.69
C LEU A 180 3.21 7.59 6.91
N THR A 181 4.14 8.09 6.10
CA THR A 181 4.02 9.36 5.40
C THR A 181 4.17 9.15 3.91
N TYR A 182 3.46 9.98 3.17
CA TYR A 182 3.61 10.15 1.73
C TYR A 182 4.49 11.37 1.48
N ARG A 183 5.61 11.20 0.75
CA ARG A 183 6.46 12.33 0.36
C ARG A 183 6.72 12.30 -1.12
N ALA A 184 6.54 13.45 -1.78
CA ALA A 184 6.84 13.62 -3.19
C ALA A 184 7.82 14.76 -3.36
N GLY A 185 8.84 14.55 -4.17
CA GLY A 185 9.65 15.65 -4.66
C GLY A 185 9.59 15.74 -6.17
N ILE A 186 9.82 16.94 -6.67
CA ILE A 186 9.70 17.28 -8.08
C ILE A 186 10.91 18.08 -8.50
N LEU A 187 11.65 17.57 -9.48
CA LEU A 187 12.68 18.32 -10.21
C LEU A 187 12.05 18.89 -11.49
N SER A 188 12.14 20.20 -11.66
CA SER A 188 11.69 20.90 -12.87
C SER A 188 12.62 22.06 -13.18
N ASP A 189 13.34 22.00 -14.31
CA ASP A 189 14.21 23.10 -14.78
C ASP A 189 15.22 23.59 -13.72
N GLY A 190 15.77 22.65 -12.94
CA GLY A 190 16.70 22.96 -11.86
C GLY A 190 16.05 23.62 -10.64
N LEU A 191 14.73 23.56 -10.49
CA LEU A 191 13.98 23.81 -9.26
C LEU A 191 13.57 22.48 -8.62
N VAL A 192 13.60 22.43 -7.29
CA VAL A 192 13.14 21.28 -6.51
C VAL A 192 11.99 21.72 -5.62
N SER A 193 10.82 21.10 -5.80
CA SER A 193 9.64 21.28 -4.95
C SER A 193 9.41 20.02 -4.12
N ASP A 194 9.09 20.19 -2.84
CA ASP A 194 8.90 19.09 -1.89
C ASP A 194 7.47 19.14 -1.31
N PHE A 195 6.83 17.99 -1.26
CA PHE A 195 5.46 17.78 -0.83
C PHE A 195 5.41 16.70 0.23
N LEU A 196 4.65 16.96 1.29
CA LEU A 196 4.44 16.06 2.40
C LEU A 196 2.94 15.85 2.57
N ASP A 197 2.50 14.59 2.54
CA ASP A 197 1.09 14.20 2.69
C ASP A 197 0.14 14.99 1.76
N GLY A 198 0.62 15.27 0.55
CA GLY A 198 -0.11 15.99 -0.50
C GLY A 198 0.00 17.52 -0.42
N GLU A 199 0.67 18.07 0.60
CA GLU A 199 0.83 19.52 0.79
C GLU A 199 2.26 19.97 0.51
N ALA A 200 2.43 21.07 -0.22
CA ALA A 200 3.74 21.65 -0.47
C ALA A 200 4.38 22.18 0.82
N ILE A 201 5.58 21.71 1.17
CA ILE A 201 6.30 22.13 2.39
C ILE A 201 7.39 23.16 2.11
N THR A 202 8.00 23.14 0.92
CA THR A 202 8.98 24.14 0.48
C THR A 202 8.99 24.31 -1.04
N GLU A 203 8.96 25.57 -1.51
CA GLU A 203 9.42 25.97 -2.84
C GLU A 203 10.68 26.82 -2.64
N GLU A 204 11.87 26.23 -2.74
CA GLU A 204 13.13 26.99 -2.64
C GLU A 204 13.65 27.38 -4.03
N GLU A 205 13.67 28.69 -4.32
CA GLU A 205 14.55 29.22 -5.37
C GLU A 205 16.00 29.14 -4.86
N PHE A 206 16.83 28.34 -5.54
CA PHE A 206 18.23 28.14 -5.21
C PHE A 206 19.00 29.47 -4.97
N PRO A 207 19.51 29.74 -3.76
CA PRO A 207 20.29 30.93 -3.48
C PRO A 207 21.73 30.72 -3.98
N GLY A 208 21.97 30.77 -5.28
CA GLY A 208 23.35 30.60 -5.80
C GLY A 208 23.57 30.48 -7.30
N GLY A 209 22.54 30.27 -8.11
CA GLY A 209 22.68 30.07 -9.55
C GLY A 209 22.06 28.76 -10.00
N SER A 210 21.62 28.73 -11.26
CA SER A 210 21.04 27.57 -11.94
C SER A 210 21.81 26.29 -11.64
N PHE A 211 21.08 25.22 -11.33
CA PHE A 211 21.61 23.87 -11.45
C PHE A 211 22.06 23.67 -12.92
N GLU A 212 23.37 23.70 -13.19
CA GLU A 212 23.92 23.29 -14.50
C GLU A 212 24.14 21.77 -14.57
N GLY A 213 23.84 21.04 -13.49
CA GLY A 213 24.23 19.65 -13.30
C GLY A 213 23.09 18.69 -13.56
N ILE A 214 23.07 18.08 -14.72
CA ILE A 214 22.17 16.98 -14.98
C ILE A 214 22.66 15.76 -14.18
N THR A 215 21.75 14.97 -13.58
CA THR A 215 22.12 13.73 -12.87
C THR A 215 23.02 12.87 -13.75
N ARG A 216 24.22 12.55 -13.27
CA ARG A 216 25.19 11.80 -14.09
C ARG A 216 24.81 10.33 -14.21
N ASN A 217 24.13 9.82 -13.17
CA ASN A 217 23.54 8.50 -13.10
C ASN A 217 22.09 8.68 -12.64
N ASP A 218 21.22 7.84 -13.16
CA ASP A 218 19.79 7.76 -12.93
C ASP A 218 19.42 6.57 -12.03
N ASN A 219 20.36 6.14 -11.18
CA ASN A 219 20.15 5.00 -10.32
C ASN A 219 19.20 5.37 -9.19
N LEU A 220 18.17 4.54 -8.97
CA LEU A 220 17.26 4.62 -7.83
C LEU A 220 17.86 3.86 -6.67
N PHE A 221 17.78 4.42 -5.47
CA PHE A 221 18.20 3.80 -4.22
C PHE A 221 17.08 3.85 -3.19
N VAL A 222 16.94 2.76 -2.43
CA VAL A 222 15.97 2.62 -1.33
C VAL A 222 16.68 1.97 -0.14
N GLY A 223 16.54 2.57 1.04
CA GLY A 223 17.14 2.08 2.29
C GLY A 223 17.76 3.17 3.16
N ASP A 224 18.69 2.81 4.05
CA ASP A 224 19.48 3.82 4.77
C ASP A 224 20.59 4.36 3.86
N VAL A 225 20.26 5.40 3.10
CA VAL A 225 21.13 6.00 2.08
C VAL A 225 22.36 6.75 2.68
N ARG A 226 22.56 6.70 4.01
CA ARG A 226 23.77 7.24 4.66
C ARG A 226 25.05 6.46 4.36
N GLY A 227 24.97 5.32 3.67
CA GLY A 227 26.15 4.56 3.24
C GLY A 227 26.87 3.92 4.42
N GLY A 228 26.26 2.87 4.97
CA GLY A 228 26.89 2.01 5.96
C GLY A 228 27.28 2.69 7.29
N LEU A 229 27.81 1.88 8.21
CA LEU A 229 28.30 2.34 9.52
C LEU A 229 29.62 3.17 9.42
N ILE A 230 30.03 3.61 8.22
CA ILE A 230 31.40 4.06 7.96
C ILE A 230 31.50 5.54 7.55
N ASP A 231 32.06 6.29 8.51
CA ASP A 231 33.00 7.41 8.41
C ASP A 231 32.61 8.69 7.65
N GLY A 232 32.11 9.66 8.41
CA GLY A 232 32.01 11.07 8.01
C GLY A 232 30.91 11.83 8.75
N PHE A 233 29.78 11.18 8.95
CA PHE A 233 28.64 11.71 9.71
C PHE A 233 28.76 11.38 11.20
N THR A 234 29.77 11.94 11.86
CA THR A 234 29.89 11.82 13.33
C THR A 234 28.70 12.53 13.99
N GLY A 235 27.72 11.78 14.51
CA GLY A 235 26.72 12.31 15.45
C GLY A 235 25.25 12.01 15.19
N ALA A 236 24.89 11.18 14.20
CA ALA A 236 23.51 10.70 14.04
C ALA A 236 23.48 9.17 14.12
N ALA A 237 22.54 8.62 14.90
CA ALA A 237 22.32 7.18 14.96
C ALA A 237 21.60 6.72 13.68
N PRO A 238 21.96 5.56 13.10
CA PRO A 238 21.12 4.91 12.12
C PRO A 238 19.76 4.56 12.74
N GLU A 239 18.72 4.44 11.91
CA GLU A 239 17.34 4.22 12.37
C GLU A 239 16.64 3.25 11.42
N ASP A 240 15.71 2.45 11.95
CA ASP A 240 14.94 1.54 11.12
C ASP A 240 14.05 2.33 10.17
N VAL A 241 14.03 1.90 8.91
CA VAL A 241 13.25 2.50 7.84
C VAL A 241 12.31 1.46 7.25
N PHE A 242 11.02 1.77 7.26
CA PHE A 242 10.02 1.01 6.54
C PHE A 242 9.64 1.75 5.25
N VAL A 243 9.73 1.09 4.09
CA VAL A 243 9.33 1.65 2.80
C VAL A 243 8.21 0.80 2.21
N ALA A 244 7.01 1.36 2.12
CA ALA A 244 5.83 0.67 1.59
C ALA A 244 5.77 0.70 0.05
N GLU A 245 6.06 1.86 -0.53
CA GLU A 245 5.85 2.11 -1.96
C GLU A 245 6.81 3.16 -2.50
N VAL A 246 7.30 2.96 -3.72
CA VAL A 246 8.18 3.90 -4.44
C VAL A 246 7.66 4.07 -5.86
N ILE A 247 7.43 5.31 -6.29
CA ILE A 247 6.92 5.65 -7.63
C ILE A 247 7.84 6.70 -8.25
N VAL A 248 8.22 6.49 -9.50
CA VAL A 248 9.08 7.41 -10.24
C VAL A 248 8.47 7.77 -11.58
N TYR A 249 8.38 9.08 -11.86
CA TYR A 249 8.02 9.62 -13.17
C TYR A 249 9.18 10.40 -13.78
N ASN A 250 9.37 10.28 -15.09
CA ASN A 250 10.28 11.13 -15.86
C ASN A 250 9.66 12.47 -16.29
N SER A 251 8.53 12.83 -15.69
CA SER A 251 7.78 14.04 -15.96
C SER A 251 7.54 14.83 -14.68
N VAL A 252 7.22 16.12 -14.86
CA VAL A 252 6.80 17.01 -13.78
C VAL A 252 5.30 16.79 -13.55
N LEU A 253 4.93 16.25 -12.39
CA LEU A 253 3.53 16.20 -11.97
C LEU A 253 3.11 17.55 -11.38
N THR A 254 1.83 17.89 -11.53
CA THR A 254 1.25 19.06 -10.85
C THR A 254 0.95 18.74 -9.39
N GLU A 255 0.82 19.78 -8.56
CA GLU A 255 0.35 19.63 -7.16
C GLU A 255 -1.00 18.87 -7.08
N GLU A 256 -1.92 19.11 -8.02
CA GLU A 256 -3.20 18.39 -8.08
C GLU A 256 -3.00 16.89 -8.37
N GLN A 257 -2.06 16.54 -9.25
CA GLN A 257 -1.74 15.14 -9.56
C GLN A 257 -1.05 14.44 -8.39
N VAL A 258 -0.10 15.12 -7.72
CA VAL A 258 0.55 14.64 -6.51
C VAL A 258 -0.49 14.39 -5.41
N GLY A 259 -1.36 15.36 -5.14
CA GLY A 259 -2.45 15.20 -4.18
C GLY A 259 -3.41 14.06 -4.56
N GLY A 260 -3.77 13.92 -5.83
CA GLY A 260 -4.61 12.83 -6.32
C GLY A 260 -3.98 11.44 -6.14
N ILE A 261 -2.66 11.31 -6.35
CA ILE A 261 -1.91 10.08 -6.08
C ILE A 261 -1.91 9.78 -4.58
N GLY A 262 -1.72 10.79 -3.73
CA GLY A 262 -1.85 10.65 -2.28
C GLY A 262 -3.18 10.05 -1.87
N GLU A 263 -4.30 10.58 -2.40
CA GLU A 263 -5.64 10.06 -2.13
C GLU A 263 -5.81 8.61 -2.62
N TRP A 264 -5.29 8.31 -3.82
CA TRP A 264 -5.33 6.94 -4.33
C TRP A 264 -4.54 5.97 -3.46
N LEU A 265 -3.35 6.37 -2.99
CA LEU A 265 -2.51 5.55 -2.11
C LEU A 265 -3.22 5.23 -0.79
N ARG A 266 -3.97 6.18 -0.22
CA ARG A 266 -4.78 5.91 1.00
C ARG A 266 -5.77 4.77 0.80
N GLU A 267 -6.31 4.63 -0.41
CA GLU A 267 -7.31 3.62 -0.74
C GLU A 267 -6.67 2.28 -1.15
N ASN A 268 -5.38 2.26 -1.49
CA ASN A 268 -4.75 1.14 -2.18
C ASN A 268 -3.45 0.62 -1.55
N LEU A 269 -2.88 1.26 -0.51
CA LEU A 269 -1.61 0.84 0.11
C LEU A 269 -1.67 -0.42 0.97
N THR A 270 -2.87 -0.83 1.39
CA THR A 270 -3.04 -2.13 2.07
C THR A 270 -2.48 -3.23 1.17
N GLY A 271 -1.80 -4.21 1.77
CA GLY A 271 -1.21 -5.34 1.04
C GLY A 271 -2.15 -5.82 -0.05
N ALA A 272 -1.67 -5.97 -1.29
CA ALA A 272 -2.54 -6.32 -2.41
C ALA A 272 -2.97 -7.79 -2.30
N GLY A 273 -3.93 -8.03 -1.42
CA GLY A 273 -5.12 -8.81 -1.65
C GLY A 273 -6.27 -7.80 -1.70
N THR A 274 -6.97 -7.68 -2.83
CA THR A 274 -8.01 -6.65 -3.02
C THR A 274 -9.21 -6.79 -2.07
N ASP A 275 -9.19 -7.80 -1.21
CA ASP A 275 -10.17 -8.05 -0.19
C ASP A 275 -9.47 -8.15 1.18
N PRO A 276 -9.92 -7.42 2.22
CA PRO A 276 -9.38 -7.53 3.58
C PRO A 276 -9.39 -8.94 4.19
N CYS A 277 -10.08 -9.89 3.54
CA CYS A 277 -10.12 -11.29 3.93
C CYS A 277 -9.14 -12.19 3.16
N ASP A 278 -8.32 -11.62 2.27
CA ASP A 278 -7.18 -12.28 1.64
C ASP A 278 -6.02 -12.25 2.66
N PHE A 279 -6.01 -13.26 3.53
CA PHE A 279 -5.17 -13.36 4.70
C PHE A 279 -3.76 -13.86 4.37
N ASP A 280 -3.59 -14.63 3.30
CA ASP A 280 -2.26 -15.05 2.83
C ASP A 280 -1.66 -14.11 1.77
N ALA A 281 -2.43 -13.11 1.32
CA ALA A 281 -2.04 -12.09 0.36
C ALA A 281 -1.64 -12.67 -1.00
N ASP A 282 -2.21 -13.81 -1.39
CA ASP A 282 -1.96 -14.44 -2.69
C ASP A 282 -2.77 -13.80 -3.84
N GLY A 283 -3.67 -12.87 -3.50
CA GLY A 283 -4.54 -12.15 -4.43
C GLY A 283 -5.86 -12.84 -4.72
N VAL A 284 -6.15 -13.98 -4.07
CA VAL A 284 -7.33 -14.82 -4.31
C VAL A 284 -7.95 -15.25 -2.98
N LEU A 285 -9.22 -14.88 -2.76
CA LEU A 285 -9.99 -15.51 -1.68
C LEU A 285 -10.18 -17.01 -1.92
N GLY A 286 -9.45 -17.85 -1.18
CA GLY A 286 -9.40 -19.28 -1.38
C GLY A 286 -9.20 -20.11 -0.11
N LEU A 287 -8.74 -21.35 -0.29
CA LEU A 287 -8.53 -22.29 0.82
C LEU A 287 -7.49 -21.81 1.83
N GLY A 288 -6.46 -21.09 1.38
CA GLY A 288 -5.41 -20.55 2.25
C GLY A 288 -5.97 -19.58 3.29
N ASP A 289 -6.88 -18.70 2.87
CA ASP A 289 -7.56 -17.77 3.78
C ASP A 289 -8.46 -18.48 4.78
N ILE A 290 -9.22 -19.47 4.33
CA ILE A 290 -10.08 -20.27 5.23
C ILE A 290 -9.22 -20.95 6.30
N ASP A 291 -8.11 -21.57 5.89
CA ASP A 291 -7.23 -22.29 6.81
C ASP A 291 -6.52 -21.32 7.78
N LEU A 292 -6.16 -20.11 7.35
CA LEU A 292 -5.63 -19.07 8.23
C LEU A 292 -6.66 -18.58 9.25
N LEU A 293 -7.90 -18.33 8.83
CA LEU A 293 -8.99 -17.94 9.74
C LEU A 293 -9.29 -19.06 10.75
N ARG A 294 -9.36 -20.31 10.30
CA ARG A 294 -9.51 -21.49 11.18
C ARG A 294 -8.39 -21.54 12.23
N ASN A 295 -7.15 -21.34 11.82
CA ASN A 295 -6.02 -21.37 12.74
C ASN A 295 -6.14 -20.30 13.84
N GLU A 296 -6.64 -19.10 13.49
CA GLU A 296 -6.94 -18.04 14.46
C GLU A 296 -8.08 -18.44 15.41
N ILE A 297 -9.18 -18.99 14.89
CA ILE A 297 -10.31 -19.52 15.70
C ILE A 297 -9.82 -20.57 16.71
N MET A 298 -8.99 -21.52 16.25
CA MET A 298 -8.42 -22.56 17.10
C MET A 298 -7.44 -22.02 18.15
N ALA A 299 -6.63 -21.03 17.78
CA ALA A 299 -5.73 -20.35 18.70
C ALA A 299 -6.50 -19.54 19.75
N GLY A 300 -7.75 -19.16 19.45
CA GLY A 300 -8.58 -18.30 20.30
C GLY A 300 -8.02 -16.88 20.42
N THR A 301 -7.15 -16.52 19.49
CA THR A 301 -6.66 -15.16 19.30
C THR A 301 -7.74 -14.37 18.57
N ASN A 302 -7.96 -13.11 18.97
CA ASN A 302 -9.00 -12.25 18.39
C ASN A 302 -8.32 -11.12 17.62
N THR A 303 -7.38 -11.47 16.75
CA THR A 303 -6.66 -10.47 15.97
C THR A 303 -7.65 -9.80 15.02
N ALA A 304 -7.71 -8.47 15.06
CA ALA A 304 -8.74 -7.68 14.37
C ALA A 304 -8.85 -7.98 12.86
N ARG A 305 -7.77 -8.39 12.21
CA ARG A 305 -7.78 -8.78 10.79
C ARG A 305 -8.69 -9.98 10.48
N PHE A 306 -8.84 -10.90 11.42
CA PHE A 306 -9.64 -12.12 11.23
C PHE A 306 -11.09 -11.97 11.71
N ASP A 307 -11.45 -10.80 12.27
CA ASP A 307 -12.83 -10.46 12.68
C ASP A 307 -13.62 -9.98 11.46
N VAL A 308 -14.02 -10.94 10.63
CA VAL A 308 -14.70 -10.70 9.34
C VAL A 308 -16.07 -10.05 9.53
N ASN A 309 -16.75 -10.35 10.64
CA ASN A 309 -18.08 -9.83 10.93
C ASN A 309 -18.09 -8.53 11.75
N GLY A 310 -16.96 -8.17 12.38
CA GLY A 310 -16.75 -6.91 13.09
C GLY A 310 -17.35 -6.88 14.50
N ASP A 311 -17.54 -8.02 15.16
CA ASP A 311 -18.09 -8.11 16.52
C ASP A 311 -17.03 -8.10 17.64
N GLY A 312 -15.75 -8.05 17.27
CA GLY A 312 -14.60 -8.04 18.16
C GLY A 312 -14.18 -9.43 18.65
N VAL A 313 -14.73 -10.52 18.11
CA VAL A 313 -14.41 -11.90 18.49
C VAL A 313 -14.25 -12.76 17.25
N VAL A 314 -13.08 -13.39 17.08
CA VAL A 314 -12.83 -14.29 15.95
C VAL A 314 -13.35 -15.68 16.27
N ASN A 315 -14.40 -16.11 15.56
CA ASN A 315 -15.11 -17.37 15.81
C ASN A 315 -15.84 -17.89 14.55
N PHE A 316 -16.67 -18.92 14.71
CA PHE A 316 -17.40 -19.55 13.61
C PHE A 316 -18.28 -18.59 12.77
N PRO A 317 -18.99 -17.62 13.36
CA PRO A 317 -19.60 -16.51 12.63
C PRO A 317 -18.69 -15.79 11.62
N ASP A 318 -17.39 -15.59 11.89
CA ASP A 318 -16.45 -15.02 10.91
C ASP A 318 -16.20 -15.96 9.74
N LEU A 319 -16.07 -17.26 10.03
CA LEU A 319 -15.92 -18.28 9.00
C LEU A 319 -17.16 -18.33 8.09
N ILE A 320 -18.36 -18.26 8.66
CA ILE A 320 -19.60 -18.15 7.89
C ILE A 320 -19.58 -16.89 7.01
N GLN A 321 -19.20 -15.74 7.59
CA GLN A 321 -19.16 -14.48 6.87
C GLN A 321 -18.16 -14.51 5.71
N LEU A 322 -16.98 -15.12 5.88
CA LEU A 322 -15.99 -15.31 4.83
C LEU A 322 -16.51 -16.20 3.68
N VAL A 323 -17.05 -17.37 4.03
CA VAL A 323 -17.42 -18.41 3.06
C VAL A 323 -18.71 -18.07 2.32
N GLU A 324 -19.75 -17.63 3.04
CA GLU A 324 -21.10 -17.53 2.47
C GLU A 324 -21.46 -16.15 1.93
N SER A 325 -20.72 -15.09 2.27
CA SER A 325 -21.09 -13.73 1.87
C SER A 325 -20.97 -13.53 0.36
N PRO A 326 -21.95 -12.87 -0.28
CA PRO A 326 -21.91 -12.58 -1.72
C PRO A 326 -20.73 -11.70 -2.15
N GLN A 327 -20.18 -10.90 -1.23
CA GLN A 327 -19.05 -10.01 -1.46
C GLN A 327 -17.69 -10.65 -1.15
N LYS A 328 -17.68 -11.90 -0.67
CA LYS A 328 -16.48 -12.66 -0.31
C LYS A 328 -16.37 -13.89 -1.22
N MET A 329 -16.22 -15.09 -0.65
CA MET A 329 -16.09 -16.33 -1.44
C MET A 329 -17.39 -16.74 -2.13
N ASN A 330 -18.55 -16.34 -1.59
CA ASN A 330 -19.87 -16.66 -2.13
C ASN A 330 -20.03 -18.15 -2.48
N THR A 331 -19.69 -19.03 -1.53
CA THR A 331 -19.93 -20.47 -1.63
C THR A 331 -20.71 -21.00 -0.41
N TYR A 332 -20.70 -22.31 -0.17
CA TYR A 332 -21.42 -22.99 0.89
C TYR A 332 -20.48 -23.56 1.95
N ILE A 333 -20.92 -23.57 3.20
CA ILE A 333 -20.32 -24.46 4.19
C ILE A 333 -20.46 -25.91 3.69
N GLY A 334 -19.33 -26.61 3.57
CA GLY A 334 -19.25 -27.96 3.04
C GLY A 334 -18.69 -28.09 1.61
N ASP A 335 -18.57 -26.99 0.86
CA ASP A 335 -17.92 -26.98 -0.45
C ASP A 335 -16.39 -27.08 -0.27
N SER A 336 -15.87 -28.30 -0.33
CA SER A 336 -14.47 -28.60 0.05
C SER A 336 -13.49 -28.37 -1.09
N ASN A 337 -13.97 -28.27 -2.32
CA ASN A 337 -13.16 -27.99 -3.50
C ASN A 337 -13.36 -26.57 -4.06
N LEU A 338 -14.20 -25.76 -3.40
CA LEU A 338 -14.56 -24.39 -3.77
C LEU A 338 -15.10 -24.28 -5.20
N ASP A 339 -15.86 -25.27 -5.66
CA ASP A 339 -16.46 -25.25 -7.00
C ASP A 339 -17.80 -24.48 -7.08
N GLY A 340 -18.21 -23.89 -5.95
CA GLY A 340 -19.42 -23.09 -5.80
C GLY A 340 -20.65 -23.92 -5.44
N GLN A 341 -20.48 -25.20 -5.12
CA GLN A 341 -21.54 -26.15 -4.81
C GLN A 341 -21.18 -27.00 -3.60
N PHE A 342 -22.16 -27.31 -2.76
CA PHE A 342 -22.02 -28.37 -1.77
C PHE A 342 -22.83 -29.59 -2.21
N ASN A 343 -22.15 -30.67 -2.62
CA ASN A 343 -22.78 -31.88 -3.13
C ASN A 343 -21.96 -33.16 -2.82
N SER A 344 -22.36 -34.28 -3.42
CA SER A 344 -21.66 -35.57 -3.22
C SER A 344 -20.16 -35.58 -3.59
N THR A 345 -19.70 -34.69 -4.49
CA THR A 345 -18.28 -34.59 -4.85
C THR A 345 -17.42 -34.12 -3.69
N ASP A 346 -17.93 -33.21 -2.86
CA ASP A 346 -17.25 -32.73 -1.65
C ASP A 346 -17.02 -33.86 -0.66
N PHE A 347 -18.03 -34.70 -0.46
CA PHE A 347 -17.88 -35.90 0.38
C PHE A 347 -16.80 -36.83 -0.14
N VAL A 348 -16.67 -37.00 -1.46
CA VAL A 348 -15.59 -37.82 -2.03
C VAL A 348 -14.22 -37.20 -1.72
N VAL A 349 -14.08 -35.87 -1.80
CA VAL A 349 -12.84 -35.16 -1.46
C VAL A 349 -12.47 -35.38 0.00
N VAL A 350 -13.36 -35.07 0.95
CA VAL A 350 -13.04 -35.14 2.39
C VAL A 350 -12.85 -36.58 2.88
N PHE A 351 -13.63 -37.55 2.38
CA PHE A 351 -13.42 -38.96 2.76
C PHE A 351 -12.16 -39.56 2.16
N SER A 352 -11.62 -38.98 1.07
CA SER A 352 -10.33 -39.41 0.53
C SER A 352 -9.16 -39.04 1.44
N ALA A 353 -9.30 -37.98 2.25
CA ALA A 353 -8.30 -37.56 3.23
C ALA A 353 -8.20 -38.51 4.44
N SER A 354 -9.21 -39.36 4.67
CA SER A 354 -9.25 -40.35 5.77
C SER A 354 -9.15 -39.75 7.18
N GLN A 355 -9.66 -38.53 7.38
CA GLN A 355 -9.62 -37.81 8.67
C GLN A 355 -10.96 -37.84 9.43
N TYR A 356 -12.02 -38.39 8.83
CA TYR A 356 -13.33 -38.47 9.48
C TYR A 356 -13.29 -39.33 10.75
N GLU A 357 -13.63 -38.72 11.90
CA GLU A 357 -13.66 -39.36 13.23
C GLU A 357 -12.32 -40.06 13.56
N ASP A 358 -11.21 -39.49 13.09
CA ASP A 358 -9.89 -40.00 13.43
C ASP A 358 -9.49 -39.63 14.88
N THR A 359 -8.31 -40.05 15.31
CA THR A 359 -7.82 -39.83 16.68
C THR A 359 -6.70 -38.79 16.77
N THR A 360 -6.47 -38.03 15.70
CA THR A 360 -5.36 -37.08 15.57
C THR A 360 -5.92 -35.65 15.64
N PRO A 361 -5.85 -34.98 16.80
CA PRO A 361 -6.47 -33.67 16.95
C PRO A 361 -5.84 -32.60 16.05
N GLY A 362 -6.67 -31.74 15.47
CA GLY A 362 -6.25 -30.54 14.74
C GLY A 362 -5.64 -30.80 13.37
N ASN A 363 -5.81 -32.00 12.80
CA ASN A 363 -5.16 -32.39 11.54
C ASN A 363 -6.01 -32.14 10.28
N SER A 364 -7.26 -31.68 10.44
CA SER A 364 -8.17 -31.40 9.33
C SER A 364 -8.09 -29.94 8.89
N THR A 365 -8.12 -29.70 7.58
CA THR A 365 -8.31 -28.38 6.97
C THR A 365 -9.71 -28.28 6.39
N TRP A 366 -10.07 -27.13 5.83
CA TRP A 366 -11.36 -26.99 5.14
C TRP A 366 -11.54 -28.04 4.03
N ALA A 367 -10.50 -28.21 3.21
CA ALA A 367 -10.50 -29.14 2.09
C ALA A 367 -10.57 -30.62 2.51
N THR A 368 -10.26 -30.93 3.77
CA THR A 368 -10.31 -32.30 4.29
C THR A 368 -11.45 -32.54 5.29
N GLY A 369 -12.29 -31.53 5.54
CA GLY A 369 -13.61 -31.69 6.15
C GLY A 369 -13.87 -30.87 7.41
N ASP A 370 -12.93 -30.06 7.88
CA ASP A 370 -13.18 -29.15 9.01
C ASP A 370 -14.00 -27.94 8.56
N TRP A 371 -15.33 -28.07 8.62
CA TRP A 371 -16.29 -27.08 8.14
C TRP A 371 -16.85 -26.21 9.26
N ASN A 372 -16.53 -26.52 10.53
CA ASN A 372 -16.86 -25.68 11.67
C ASN A 372 -15.66 -24.90 12.24
N GLY A 373 -14.45 -25.17 11.76
CA GLY A 373 -13.20 -24.51 12.13
C GLY A 373 -12.62 -24.94 13.47
N ASP A 374 -13.02 -26.11 14.02
CA ASP A 374 -12.59 -26.55 15.36
C ASP A 374 -11.32 -27.40 15.36
N GLY A 375 -10.86 -27.81 14.20
CA GLY A 375 -9.61 -28.48 13.97
C GLY A 375 -9.74 -29.91 13.43
N ASP A 376 -10.91 -30.52 13.58
CA ASP A 376 -11.14 -31.93 13.36
C ASP A 376 -12.25 -32.16 12.33
N PHE A 377 -12.20 -33.25 11.55
CA PHE A 377 -13.32 -33.61 10.69
C PHE A 377 -14.17 -34.68 11.36
N ASN A 378 -15.32 -34.30 11.90
CA ASN A 378 -16.21 -35.20 12.62
C ASN A 378 -17.69 -34.89 12.36
N SER A 379 -18.57 -35.51 13.14
CA SER A 379 -20.01 -35.33 12.98
C SER A 379 -20.50 -33.89 13.21
N SER A 380 -19.76 -33.03 13.92
CA SER A 380 -20.10 -31.61 14.10
C SER A 380 -19.99 -30.80 12.80
N ASP A 381 -19.06 -31.14 11.91
CA ASP A 381 -18.90 -30.50 10.60
C ASP A 381 -20.10 -30.75 9.71
N PHE A 382 -20.62 -31.98 9.75
CA PHE A 382 -21.88 -32.29 9.07
C PHE A 382 -23.03 -31.47 9.62
N VAL A 383 -23.10 -31.27 10.94
CA VAL A 383 -24.13 -30.41 11.53
C VAL A 383 -23.96 -28.98 11.04
N ALA A 384 -22.75 -28.43 11.02
CA ALA A 384 -22.48 -27.09 10.50
C ALA A 384 -22.91 -26.94 9.04
N ALA A 385 -22.43 -27.81 8.14
CA ALA A 385 -22.75 -27.76 6.71
C ALA A 385 -24.24 -27.96 6.41
N PHE A 386 -24.89 -28.94 7.06
CA PHE A 386 -26.32 -29.18 6.81
C PHE A 386 -27.24 -28.13 7.45
N THR A 387 -26.81 -27.47 8.53
CA THR A 387 -27.58 -26.37 9.12
C THR A 387 -27.46 -25.06 8.32
N SER A 388 -26.34 -24.84 7.63
CA SER A 388 -26.20 -23.79 6.61
C SER A 388 -27.18 -24.01 5.42
N GLY A 389 -27.45 -25.27 5.07
CA GLY A 389 -28.55 -25.62 4.16
C GLY A 389 -28.20 -25.57 2.67
N GLY A 390 -26.91 -25.63 2.32
CA GLY A 390 -26.42 -25.56 0.93
C GLY A 390 -26.50 -26.84 0.09
N TYR A 391 -26.73 -28.00 0.73
CA TYR A 391 -26.56 -29.30 0.09
C TYR A 391 -27.50 -29.53 -1.10
N GLU A 392 -26.93 -29.90 -2.26
CA GLU A 392 -27.64 -30.22 -3.51
C GLU A 392 -28.53 -29.05 -4.04
N LEU A 393 -28.20 -27.80 -3.68
CA LEU A 393 -28.86 -26.61 -4.25
C LEU A 393 -28.31 -26.19 -5.61
N GLY A 394 -27.19 -26.78 -6.05
CA GLY A 394 -26.47 -26.41 -7.27
C GLY A 394 -25.57 -25.19 -7.07
N PRO A 395 -24.96 -24.66 -8.16
CA PRO A 395 -23.97 -23.59 -8.05
C PRO A 395 -24.58 -22.30 -7.51
N ARG A 396 -23.89 -21.65 -6.57
CA ARG A 396 -24.27 -20.28 -6.20
C ARG A 396 -24.19 -19.38 -7.43
N PRO A 397 -25.21 -18.55 -7.68
CA PRO A 397 -25.14 -17.57 -8.75
C PRO A 397 -23.99 -16.61 -8.44
N ALA A 398 -23.17 -16.30 -9.45
CA ALA A 398 -22.16 -15.27 -9.35
C ALA A 398 -22.80 -13.99 -8.80
N PRO A 399 -22.12 -13.26 -7.90
CA PRO A 399 -22.68 -12.06 -7.30
C PRO A 399 -23.02 -11.09 -8.43
N VAL A 400 -24.32 -10.82 -8.59
CA VAL A 400 -24.78 -9.87 -9.60
C VAL A 400 -24.34 -8.50 -9.11
N PRO A 401 -23.51 -7.75 -9.87
CA PRO A 401 -23.15 -6.39 -9.50
C PRO A 401 -24.45 -5.62 -9.29
N GLU A 402 -24.62 -5.03 -8.11
CA GLU A 402 -25.87 -4.35 -7.77
C GLU A 402 -26.26 -3.42 -8.92
N PRO A 403 -27.50 -3.52 -9.44
CA PRO A 403 -27.85 -2.89 -10.71
C PRO A 403 -27.97 -1.39 -10.55
N SER A 404 -26.86 -0.65 -10.54
CA SER A 404 -26.75 0.81 -10.70
C SER A 404 -27.99 1.56 -10.17
N THR A 405 -28.45 1.24 -8.97
CA THR A 405 -29.73 1.73 -8.45
C THR A 405 -29.63 3.24 -8.23
N GLY A 406 -28.41 3.72 -7.96
CA GLY A 406 -28.04 5.13 -8.01
C GLY A 406 -28.21 5.75 -9.40
N LEU A 407 -27.76 5.10 -10.47
CA LEU A 407 -27.94 5.59 -11.84
C LEU A 407 -29.43 5.66 -12.23
N LEU A 408 -30.21 4.64 -11.88
CA LEU A 408 -31.66 4.63 -12.13
C LEU A 408 -32.41 5.67 -11.29
N LEU A 409 -31.97 5.91 -10.05
CA LEU A 409 -32.51 6.98 -9.20
C LEU A 409 -32.16 8.36 -9.78
N VAL A 410 -30.93 8.58 -10.23
CA VAL A 410 -30.48 9.84 -10.84
C VAL A 410 -31.22 10.12 -12.14
N ILE A 411 -31.40 9.12 -13.00
CA ILE A 411 -32.21 9.23 -14.22
C ILE A 411 -33.68 9.50 -13.87
N GLY A 412 -34.23 8.80 -12.86
CA GLY A 412 -35.59 9.00 -12.39
C GLY A 412 -35.86 10.41 -11.86
N ILE A 413 -34.96 10.94 -11.04
CA ILE A 413 -35.02 12.31 -10.51
C ILE A 413 -34.89 13.32 -11.66
N GLY A 414 -33.95 13.11 -12.59
CA GLY A 414 -33.78 13.94 -13.77
C GLY A 414 -35.04 14.01 -14.64
N CYS A 415 -35.70 12.88 -14.89
CA CYS A 415 -36.96 12.83 -15.64
C CYS A 415 -38.11 13.57 -14.94
N VAL A 416 -38.23 13.46 -13.61
CA VAL A 416 -39.24 14.20 -12.83
C VAL A 416 -38.97 15.71 -12.85
N TRP A 417 -37.69 16.11 -12.79
CA TRP A 417 -37.30 17.52 -12.83
C TRP A 417 -37.56 18.16 -14.20
N CYS A 418 -37.25 17.45 -15.29
CA CYS A 418 -37.57 17.88 -16.66
C CYS A 418 -39.08 18.01 -16.89
N ARG A 419 -39.92 17.18 -16.25
CA ARG A 419 -41.38 17.23 -16.39
C ARG A 419 -42.04 18.40 -15.65
N ARG A 420 -41.38 18.99 -14.65
CA ARG A 420 -41.93 20.14 -13.89
C ARG A 420 -41.59 21.51 -14.52
N ARG A 421 -40.78 21.54 -15.58
CA ARG A 421 -40.36 22.78 -16.27
C ARG A 421 -41.09 23.05 -17.60
N PHE A 422 -42.09 22.24 -17.96
CA PHE A 422 -42.98 22.47 -19.11
C PHE A 422 -44.39 22.84 -18.68
#